data_AF-A0A7C1BT90-F1
#
_entry.id   AF-A0A7C1BT90-F1
#
_cell.length_a   1.000
_cell.length_b   1.000
_cell.length_c   1.000
_cell.angle_alpha   90.00
_cell.angle_beta   90.00
_cell.angle_gamma   90.00
#
_symmetry.space_group_name_H-M   'P 1'
#
loop_
_entity.id
_entity.type
_entity.pdbx_description
1 polymer ?
#
loop_
_entity_poly.entity_id
_entity_poly.type
_entity_poly.pdbx_seq_one_letter_code
_entity_poly.pdbx_strand_id
1 'polypeptide(L)'
;MAGIKAVLFDLGNVLVKVNKKMALQEFSRLMGISVSRLLSLLESKIEKDFELGLISTREYIRKVEEFFGLRVKLDVETLFSIWDKCFELDEMVLS
;
A
#
# COMPACT_ATOMS: atom_id res chain seq x y z
N MET A 1 35.22 -11.52 21.32
CA MET A 1 34.16 -10.64 20.79
C MET A 1 33.15 -11.50 20.05
N ALA A 2 31.88 -11.48 20.44
CA ALA A 2 30.84 -12.13 19.65
C ALA A 2 30.48 -11.19 18.48
N GLY A 3 30.87 -11.57 17.26
CA GLY A 3 30.53 -10.81 16.05
C GLY A 3 29.04 -10.94 15.68
N ILE A 4 28.54 -10.00 14.88
CA ILE A 4 27.18 -10.05 14.33
C ILE A 4 26.99 -11.36 13.56
N LYS A 5 25.88 -12.06 13.83
CA LYS A 5 25.56 -13.37 13.24
C LYS A 5 24.48 -13.31 12.16
N ALA A 6 23.66 -12.25 12.18
CA ALA A 6 22.58 -12.06 11.22
C ALA A 6 22.32 -10.57 11.01
N VAL A 7 21.90 -10.22 9.79
CA VAL A 7 21.39 -8.90 9.42
C VAL A 7 20.00 -9.10 8.82
N LEU A 8 19.03 -8.35 9.32
CA LEU A 8 17.65 -8.37 8.86
C LEU A 8 17.39 -7.04 8.17
N PHE A 9 16.94 -7.10 6.92
CA PHE A 9 16.59 -5.91 6.14
C PHE A 9 15.08 -5.78 6.11
N ASP A 10 14.59 -4.57 6.37
CA ASP A 10 13.27 -4.17 5.93
C ASP A 10 13.28 -4.01 4.40
N LEU A 11 12.11 -4.02 3.78
CA LEU A 11 11.97 -3.83 2.34
C LEU A 11 11.87 -2.34 2.00
N GLY A 12 10.85 -1.66 2.53
CA GLY A 12 10.50 -0.31 2.15
C GLY A 12 11.48 0.74 2.68
N ASN A 13 11.99 1.59 1.79
CA ASN A 13 13.01 2.60 2.04
C ASN A 13 14.35 2.05 2.60
N VAL A 14 14.56 0.73 2.48
CA VAL A 14 15.83 0.07 2.80
C VAL A 14 16.38 -0.64 1.57
N LEU A 15 15.56 -1.44 0.87
CA LEU A 15 15.93 -2.12 -0.37
C LEU A 15 15.27 -1.50 -1.61
N VAL A 16 14.09 -0.91 -1.44
CA VAL A 16 13.33 -0.24 -2.50
C VAL A 16 12.83 1.10 -2.01
N LYS A 17 12.75 2.11 -2.88
CA LYS A 17 12.12 3.38 -2.54
C LYS A 17 10.60 3.22 -2.61
N VAL A 18 9.88 3.75 -1.61
CA VAL A 18 8.42 3.67 -1.56
C VAL A 18 7.79 5.04 -1.74
N ASN A 19 7.14 5.25 -2.88
CA ASN A 19 6.45 6.48 -3.23
C ASN A 19 4.94 6.37 -2.97
N LYS A 20 4.54 6.38 -1.70
CA LYS A 20 3.12 6.30 -1.30
C LYS A 20 2.26 7.44 -1.87
N LYS A 21 2.87 8.59 -2.18
CA LYS A 21 2.17 9.73 -2.76
C LYS A 21 1.62 9.42 -4.14
N MET A 22 2.35 8.66 -4.97
CA MET A 22 1.88 8.25 -6.29
C MET A 22 0.67 7.31 -6.19
N ALA A 23 0.69 6.34 -5.27
CA ALA A 23 -0.46 5.48 -4.99
C ALA A 23 -1.71 6.30 -4.68
N LEU A 24 -1.58 7.21 -3.71
CA LEU A 24 -2.69 8.02 -3.23
C LEU A 24 -3.26 8.92 -4.33
N GLN A 25 -2.42 9.46 -5.20
CA GLN A 25 -2.86 10.24 -6.36
C GLN A 25 -3.63 9.37 -7.36
N GLU A 26 -3.17 8.15 -7.63
CA GLU A 26 -3.82 7.25 -8.57
C GLU A 26 -5.16 6.71 -8.02
N PHE A 27 -5.21 6.35 -6.73
CA PHE A 27 -6.46 6.04 -6.04
C PHE A 27 -7.42 7.23 -6.06
N SER A 28 -6.91 8.45 -5.84
CA SER A 28 -7.72 9.67 -5.86
C SER A 28 -8.36 9.87 -7.23
N ARG A 29 -7.58 9.70 -8.31
CA ARG A 29 -8.03 9.80 -9.70
C ARG A 29 -9.05 8.72 -10.05
N LEU A 30 -8.81 7.47 -9.68
CA LEU A 30 -9.66 6.34 -10.05
C LEU A 30 -10.98 6.31 -9.28
N MET A 31 -10.94 6.60 -7.98
CA MET A 31 -12.10 6.50 -7.11
C MET A 31 -12.87 7.82 -6.94
N GLY A 32 -12.33 8.94 -7.44
CA GLY A 32 -12.92 10.26 -7.28
C GLY A 32 -12.90 10.77 -5.83
N ILE A 33 -11.96 10.28 -5.02
CA ILE A 33 -11.83 10.61 -3.60
C ILE A 33 -10.67 11.58 -3.41
N SER A 34 -10.78 12.57 -2.53
CA SER A 34 -9.64 13.42 -2.21
C SER A 34 -8.52 12.62 -1.52
N VAL A 35 -7.27 12.98 -1.79
CA VAL A 35 -6.10 12.41 -1.09
C VAL A 35 -6.25 12.53 0.43
N SER A 36 -6.80 13.63 0.93
CA SER A 36 -7.06 13.81 2.37
C SER A 36 -7.99 12.75 2.96
N ARG A 37 -9.03 12.32 2.22
CA ARG A 37 -9.91 11.23 2.66
C ARG A 37 -9.22 9.87 2.55
N LEU A 38 -8.39 9.66 1.53
CA LEU A 38 -7.60 8.43 1.40
C LEU A 38 -6.61 8.25 2.55
N LEU A 39 -6.02 9.33 3.08
CA LEU A 39 -5.15 9.25 4.26
C LEU A 39 -5.88 8.68 5.48
N SER A 40 -7.19 8.93 5.64
CA SER A 40 -7.96 8.35 6.75
C SER A 40 -8.12 6.83 6.65
N LEU A 41 -8.02 6.23 5.45
CA LEU A 41 -7.97 4.78 5.29
C LEU A 41 -6.69 4.20 5.88
N LEU A 42 -5.54 4.86 5.67
CA LEU A 42 -4.24 4.38 6.14
C LEU A 42 -4.16 4.29 7.67
N GLU A 43 -4.95 5.09 8.38
CA GLU A 43 -5.07 5.06 9.85
C GLU A 43 -6.18 4.12 10.33
N SER A 44 -6.96 3.55 9.41
CA SER A 44 -8.13 2.74 9.73
C SER A 44 -7.75 1.33 10.19
N LYS A 45 -8.66 0.69 10.92
CA LYS A 45 -8.54 -0.74 11.25
C LYS A 45 -8.50 -1.63 10.00
N ILE A 46 -9.11 -1.18 8.89
CA ILE A 46 -9.16 -1.96 7.63
C ILE A 46 -7.75 -2.15 7.07
N GLU A 47 -6.96 -1.07 7.01
CA GLU A 47 -5.57 -1.12 6.56
C GLU A 47 -4.73 -2.00 7.48
N LYS A 48 -4.83 -1.79 8.79
CA LYS A 48 -4.10 -2.58 9.77
C LYS A 48 -4.42 -4.08 9.70
N ASP A 49 -5.69 -4.43 9.55
CA ASP A 49 -6.11 -5.83 9.42
C ASP A 49 -5.55 -6.45 8.14
N PHE A 50 -5.42 -5.67 7.06
CA PHE A 50 -4.84 -6.14 5.81
C PHE A 50 -3.33 -6.31 5.89
N GLU A 51 -2.59 -5.33 6.44
CA GLU A 51 -1.14 -5.42 6.66
C GLU A 51 -0.75 -6.61 7.55
N LEU A 52 -1.58 -6.95 8.54
CA LEU A 52 -1.38 -8.09 9.42
C LEU A 52 -1.85 -9.43 8.80
N GLY A 53 -2.39 -9.42 7.58
CA GLY A 53 -2.89 -10.62 6.90
C GLY A 53 -4.17 -11.21 7.51
N LEU A 54 -4.90 -10.44 8.33
CA LEU A 54 -6.14 -10.87 9.00
C LEU A 54 -7.34 -10.88 8.06
N ILE A 55 -7.27 -10.13 6.96
CA ILE A 55 -8.28 -10.11 5.91
C ILE A 55 -7.65 -10.35 4.54
N SER A 56 -8.39 -11.02 3.65
CA SER A 56 -7.94 -11.25 2.27
C SER A 56 -7.99 -9.97 1.43
N THR A 57 -7.29 -9.94 0.30
CA THR A 57 -7.35 -8.81 -0.65
C THR A 57 -8.77 -8.50 -1.12
N ARG A 58 -9.60 -9.53 -1.36
CA ARG A 58 -11.00 -9.34 -1.76
C ARG A 58 -11.84 -8.72 -0.63
N GLU A 59 -11.59 -9.16 0.60
CA GLU A 59 -12.25 -8.62 1.79
C GLU A 59 -11.84 -7.16 2.04
N TYR A 60 -10.55 -6.84 1.85
CA TYR A 60 -10.03 -5.49 1.93
C TYR A 60 -10.70 -4.55 0.93
N ILE A 61 -10.74 -4.94 -0.35
CA ILE A 61 -11.42 -4.19 -1.41
C ILE A 61 -12.88 -3.88 -1.03
N ARG A 62 -13.64 -4.91 -0.64
CA ARG A 62 -15.05 -4.75 -0.22
C ARG A 62 -15.19 -3.75 0.93
N LYS A 63 -14.32 -3.85 1.95
CA LYS A 63 -14.34 -2.96 3.12
C LYS A 63 -13.95 -1.52 2.75
N VAL A 64 -13.02 -1.32 1.82
CA VAL A 64 -12.63 0.00 1.31
C VAL A 64 -13.78 0.64 0.54
N GLU A 65 -14.47 -0.12 -0.33
CA GLU A 65 -15.66 0.34 -1.04
C GLU A 65 -16.76 0.77 -0.08
N GLU A 66 -17.03 -0.03 0.95
CA GLU A 66 -18.00 0.28 2.01
C GLU A 66 -17.59 1.52 2.82
N PHE A 67 -16.31 1.63 3.21
CA PHE A 67 -15.79 2.75 4.01
C PHE A 67 -15.98 4.10 3.31
N PHE A 68 -15.78 4.13 2.00
CA PHE A 68 -15.90 5.36 1.22
C PHE A 68 -17.28 5.57 0.57
N GLY A 69 -18.16 4.57 0.62
CA GLY A 69 -19.46 4.59 -0.04
C GLY A 69 -19.33 4.62 -1.56
N LEU A 70 -18.34 3.91 -2.11
CA LEU A 70 -18.03 3.94 -3.53
C LEU A 70 -19.05 3.16 -4.36
N ARG A 71 -19.32 3.68 -5.55
CA ARG A 71 -20.02 2.94 -6.63
C ARG A 71 -19.06 2.31 -7.62
N VAL A 72 -17.79 2.72 -7.61
CA VAL A 72 -16.74 2.21 -8.48
C VAL A 72 -16.24 0.90 -7.90
N LYS A 73 -16.29 -0.18 -8.69
CA LYS A 73 -15.72 -1.46 -8.30
C LYS A 73 -14.21 -1.42 -8.47
N LEU A 74 -13.48 -1.51 -7.37
CA LEU A 74 -12.05 -1.77 -7.41
C LEU A 74 -11.88 -3.28 -7.55
N ASP A 75 -11.10 -3.75 -8.52
CA ASP A 75 -10.73 -5.17 -8.60
C ASP A 75 -9.29 -5.39 -8.14
N VAL A 76 -8.96 -6.67 -7.96
CA VAL A 76 -7.65 -7.09 -7.44
C VAL A 76 -6.52 -6.66 -8.38
N GLU A 77 -6.72 -6.77 -9.70
CA GLU A 77 -5.72 -6.41 -10.70
C GLU A 77 -5.44 -4.91 -10.68
N THR A 78 -6.48 -4.09 -10.59
CA THR A 78 -6.38 -2.64 -10.48
C THR A 78 -5.67 -2.24 -9.18
N LEU A 79 -6.03 -2.86 -8.05
CA LEU A 79 -5.36 -2.62 -6.77
C LEU A 79 -3.86 -2.90 -6.89
N PHE A 80 -3.47 -4.05 -7.44
CA PHE A 80 -2.07 -4.41 -7.63
C PHE A 80 -1.37 -3.47 -8.61
N SER A 81 -2.01 -3.10 -9.72
CA SER A 81 -1.43 -2.17 -10.70
C SER A 81 -1.12 -0.79 -10.11
N ILE A 82 -1.94 -0.31 -9.17
CA ILE A 82 -1.67 0.92 -8.44
C ILE A 82 -0.50 0.72 -7.46
N TRP A 83 -0.52 -0.40 -6.73
CA TRP A 83 0.47 -0.69 -5.70
C TRP A 83 1.88 -0.92 -6.26
N ASP A 84 1.98 -1.57 -7.42
CA ASP A 84 3.27 -1.84 -8.08
C ASP A 84 4.00 -0.54 -8.47
N LYS A 85 3.24 0.49 -8.87
CA LYS A 85 3.78 1.84 -9.15
C LYS A 85 4.34 2.57 -7.93
N CYS A 86 4.14 2.03 -6.72
CA CYS A 86 4.64 2.65 -5.49
C CYS A 86 6.10 2.31 -5.21
N PHE A 87 6.65 1.29 -5.87
CA PHE A 87 8.00 0.83 -5.62
C PHE A 87 8.90 1.25 -6.78
N GLU A 88 9.96 1.97 -6.43
CA GLU A 88 11.04 2.30 -7.34
C GLU A 88 12.29 1.56 -6.88
N LEU A 89 13.07 1.02 -7.83
CA LEU A 89 14.34 0.39 -7.50
C LEU A 89 15.26 1.41 -6.84
N ASP A 90 15.84 1.06 -5.69
CA ASP A 90 16.88 1.89 -5.11
C ASP A 90 18.22 1.54 -5.76
N GLU A 91 18.57 2.29 -6.80
CA GLU A 91 19.81 2.11 -7.56
C GLU A 91 21.07 2.18 -6.67
N MET A 92 21.02 2.81 -5.50
CA MET A 92 22.18 2.88 -4.59
C MET A 92 22.37 1.62 -3.73
N VAL A 93 21.35 0.77 -3.63
CA VAL A 93 21.37 -0.44 -2.80
C VAL A 93 21.61 -1.70 -3.64
N LEU A 94 21.21 -1.66 -4.91
CA LEU A 94 21.27 -2.81 -5.83
C LEU A 94 22.35 -2.68 -6.93
N SER A 95 23.18 -1.63 -6.90
CA SER A 95 24.39 -1.48 -7.72
C SER A 95 25.61 -2.12 -7.07
#